data_AF-A0AAX1VQ27-F1
#
_entry.id   AF-A0AAX1VQ27-F1
#
_cell.length_a   1.000
_cell.length_b   1.000
_cell.length_c   1.000
_cell.angle_alpha   90.00
_cell.angle_beta   90.00
_cell.angle_gamma   90.00
#
_symmetry.space_group_name_H-M   'P 1'
#
loop_
_entity.id
_entity.type
_entity.pdbx_description
1 polymer ?
#
loop_
_entity_poly.entity_id
_entity_poly.type
_entity_poly.pdbx_seq_one_letter_code
_entity_poly.pdbx_strand_id
1 'polypeptide(L)'
;MATVFLVMATASGFRSSERQPIPLKVFNDRVRAVKWLNVLIDYHISPPEPPYVGDSDEAWNAHQVQLRAWHAGHPAGVAASHYQHFGVYEVILEQ
;
A
#
# COMPACT_ATOMS: atom_id res chain seq x y z
N MET A 1 8.95 4.74 29.17
CA MET A 1 8.95 4.05 27.87
C MET A 1 7.61 4.27 27.21
N ALA A 2 7.58 4.80 26.00
CA ALA A 2 6.34 5.02 25.25
C ALA A 2 6.24 3.96 24.16
N THR A 3 5.12 3.23 24.11
CA THR A 3 4.84 2.28 23.03
C THR A 3 4.08 2.99 21.92
N VAL A 4 4.55 2.82 20.68
CA VAL A 4 3.86 3.28 19.48
C VAL A 4 3.68 2.13 18.49
N PHE A 5 2.70 2.27 17.63
CA PHE A 5 2.35 1.31 16.59
C PHE A 5 2.66 1.92 15.23
N LEU A 6 3.69 1.41 14.57
CA LEU A 6 4.13 1.84 13.25
C LEU A 6 3.48 0.97 12.18
N VAL A 7 2.72 1.57 11.28
CA VAL A 7 2.25 0.90 10.07
C VAL A 7 3.29 1.07 8.97
N MET A 8 3.70 -0.04 8.37
CA MET A 8 4.70 -0.08 7.30
C MET A 8 4.14 -0.78 6.07
N ALA A 9 4.62 -0.37 4.90
CA ALA A 9 4.51 -1.19 3.70
C ALA A 9 5.75 -2.08 3.62
N THR A 10 5.53 -3.37 3.41
CA THR A 10 6.59 -4.36 3.27
C THR A 10 6.51 -4.98 1.90
N ALA A 11 7.68 -5.18 1.28
CA ALA A 11 7.73 -5.92 0.04
C ALA A 11 7.70 -7.42 0.36
N SER A 12 6.84 -8.16 -0.33
CA SER A 12 6.90 -9.61 -0.36
C SER A 12 6.75 -10.07 -1.82
N GLY A 13 7.25 -11.26 -2.15
CA GLY A 13 7.26 -11.81 -3.52
C GLY A 13 8.55 -11.55 -4.30
N PHE A 14 8.50 -11.69 -5.64
CA PHE A 14 9.65 -11.83 -6.56
C PHE A 14 10.65 -10.65 -6.57
N ARG A 15 10.32 -9.52 -5.93
CA ARG A 15 11.16 -8.32 -5.81
C ARG A 15 11.29 -7.82 -4.37
N SER A 16 11.08 -8.68 -3.38
CA SER A 16 11.21 -8.31 -1.97
C SER A 16 12.61 -7.82 -1.61
N SER A 17 13.65 -8.35 -2.27
CA SER A 17 15.05 -7.92 -2.13
C SER A 17 15.32 -6.53 -2.73
N GLU A 18 14.49 -6.08 -3.67
CA GLU A 18 14.67 -4.79 -4.36
C GLU A 18 13.89 -3.65 -3.69
N ARG A 19 12.99 -3.95 -2.75
CA ARG A 19 12.11 -2.97 -2.12
C ARG A 19 12.23 -2.99 -0.61
N GLN A 20 12.95 -2.00 -0.11
CA GLN A 20 13.08 -1.76 1.32
C GLN A 20 11.71 -1.49 1.94
N PRO A 21 11.40 -2.03 3.13
CA PRO A 21 10.21 -1.67 3.87
C PRO A 21 10.15 -0.15 4.08
N ILE A 22 8.97 0.45 3.89
CA ILE A 22 8.79 1.89 4.10
C ILE A 22 7.86 2.16 5.29
N PRO A 23 8.25 3.06 6.22
CA PRO A 23 7.36 3.53 7.26
C PRO A 23 6.28 4.40 6.64
N LEU A 24 5.02 4.18 7.01
CA LEU A 24 3.91 4.95 6.47
C LEU A 24 3.30 5.90 7.48
N LYS A 25 2.97 5.39 8.68
CA LYS A 25 2.28 6.18 9.71
C LYS A 25 2.45 5.59 11.11
N VAL A 26 2.60 6.45 12.10
CA VAL A 26 2.72 6.08 13.51
C VAL A 26 1.41 6.39 14.25
N PHE A 27 1.04 5.50 15.17
CA PHE A 27 -0.13 5.63 16.03
C PHE A 27 0.24 5.34 17.48
N ASN A 28 -0.40 6.02 18.43
CA ASN A 28 -0.27 5.69 19.86
C ASN A 28 -1.30 4.65 20.33
N ASP A 29 -2.15 4.17 19.41
CA ASP A 29 -3.22 3.21 19.68
C ASP A 29 -3.23 2.11 18.62
N ARG A 30 -3.21 0.85 19.07
CA ARG A 30 -3.17 -0.33 18.20
C ARG A 30 -4.42 -0.46 17.36
N VAL A 31 -5.59 -0.13 17.92
CA VAL A 31 -6.88 -0.28 17.22
C VAL A 31 -6.93 0.66 16.02
N ARG A 32 -6.51 1.91 16.18
CA ARG A 32 -6.38 2.88 15.08
C ARG A 32 -5.37 2.43 14.02
N ALA A 33 -4.22 1.88 14.44
CA ALA A 33 -3.21 1.37 13.51
C ALA A 33 -3.76 0.23 12.65
N VAL A 34 -4.45 -0.74 13.27
CA VAL A 34 -5.09 -1.87 12.57
C VAL A 34 -6.23 -1.40 11.66
N LYS A 35 -7.06 -0.44 12.11
CA LYS A 35 -8.11 0.13 11.27
C LYS A 35 -7.52 0.79 10.02
N TRP A 36 -6.41 1.49 10.15
CA TRP A 36 -5.74 2.12 9.01
C TRP A 36 -5.08 1.08 8.10
N LEU A 37 -4.46 0.03 8.66
CA LEU A 37 -3.96 -1.11 7.91
C LEU A 37 -5.06 -1.74 7.03
N ASN A 38 -6.26 -1.96 7.58
CA ASN A 38 -7.37 -2.53 6.82
C ASN A 38 -7.78 -1.64 5.64
N VAL A 39 -7.77 -0.31 5.81
CA VAL A 39 -8.03 0.62 4.69
C VAL A 39 -7.01 0.45 3.56
N LEU A 40 -5.73 0.22 3.89
CA LEU A 40 -4.70 -0.04 2.88
C LEU A 40 -4.93 -1.37 2.17
N ILE A 41 -5.30 -2.42 2.90
CA ILE A 41 -5.59 -3.74 2.34
C ILE A 41 -6.81 -3.64 1.42
N ASP A 42 -7.91 -3.06 1.90
CA ASP A 42 -9.17 -2.91 1.15
C ASP A 42 -8.94 -2.16 -0.17
N TYR A 43 -8.09 -1.14 -0.17
CA TYR A 43 -7.74 -0.39 -1.38
C TYR A 43 -7.14 -1.28 -2.48
N HIS A 44 -6.38 -2.31 -2.11
CA HIS A 44 -5.71 -3.21 -3.04
C HIS A 44 -6.59 -4.38 -3.51
N ILE A 45 -7.80 -4.54 -2.97
CA ILE A 45 -8.73 -5.59 -3.40
C ILE A 45 -9.41 -5.21 -4.72
N SER A 46 -9.46 -3.91 -5.07
CA SER A 46 -10.16 -3.41 -6.26
C SER A 46 -9.29 -2.48 -7.12
N PRO A 47 -8.16 -2.98 -7.67
CA PRO A 47 -7.43 -2.23 -8.70
C PRO A 47 -8.23 -2.17 -10.02
N PRO A 48 -7.94 -1.21 -10.91
CA PRO A 48 -8.54 -1.16 -12.25
C PRO A 48 -8.30 -2.46 -13.02
N GLU A 49 -9.39 -3.07 -13.52
CA GLU A 49 -9.35 -4.33 -14.26
C GLU A 49 -8.67 -4.13 -15.62
N PRO A 50 -7.69 -4.99 -15.99
CA PRO A 50 -7.05 -4.88 -17.29
C PRO A 50 -8.02 -5.23 -18.42
N PRO A 51 -7.87 -4.62 -19.60
CA PRO A 51 -8.58 -5.04 -20.81
C PRO A 51 -8.29 -6.50 -21.17
N TYR A 52 -9.16 -7.10 -21.98
CA TYR A 52 -8.98 -8.47 -22.46
C TYR A 52 -7.85 -8.57 -23.49
N VAL A 53 -7.25 -9.76 -23.57
CA VAL A 53 -6.26 -10.06 -24.60
C VAL A 53 -6.95 -10.02 -25.98
N GLY A 54 -6.56 -9.05 -26.80
CA GLY A 54 -7.19 -8.77 -28.10
C GLY A 54 -7.94 -7.44 -28.18
N ASP A 55 -8.12 -6.74 -27.04
CA ASP A 55 -8.66 -5.38 -27.02
C ASP A 55 -7.69 -4.38 -27.68
N SER A 56 -8.25 -3.25 -28.11
CA SER A 56 -7.52 -2.21 -28.84
C SER A 56 -6.45 -1.52 -27.99
N ASP A 57 -5.45 -0.93 -28.65
CA ASP A 57 -4.45 -0.09 -28.00
C ASP A 57 -5.07 1.08 -27.21
N GLU A 58 -6.23 1.59 -27.65
CA GLU A 58 -6.97 2.63 -26.94
C GLU A 58 -7.50 2.13 -25.59
N ALA A 59 -8.03 0.91 -25.52
CA ALA A 59 -8.48 0.30 -24.26
C ALA A 59 -7.31 0.12 -23.28
N TRP A 60 -6.16 -0.33 -23.78
CA TRP A 60 -4.93 -0.42 -22.99
C TRP A 60 -4.44 0.93 -22.50
N ASN A 61 -4.47 1.97 -23.35
CA ASN A 61 -4.10 3.33 -22.95
C ASN A 61 -5.04 3.89 -21.88
N ALA A 62 -6.35 3.68 -22.03
CA ALA A 62 -7.35 4.10 -21.03
C ALA A 62 -7.12 3.39 -19.68
N HIS A 63 -6.83 2.09 -19.69
CA HIS A 63 -6.48 1.34 -18.50
C HIS A 63 -5.22 1.90 -17.82
N GLN A 64 -4.18 2.23 -18.58
CA GLN A 64 -2.96 2.84 -18.01
C GLN A 64 -3.23 4.18 -17.33
N VAL A 65 -4.16 4.99 -17.86
CA VAL A 65 -4.59 6.23 -17.22
C VAL A 65 -5.32 5.94 -15.90
N GLN A 66 -6.25 4.98 -15.90
CA GLN A 66 -6.96 4.57 -14.69
C GLN A 66 -6.01 4.02 -13.63
N LEU A 67 -5.03 3.21 -14.03
CA LEU A 67 -4.03 2.64 -13.14
C LEU A 67 -3.14 3.71 -12.51
N ARG A 68 -2.71 4.72 -13.30
CA ARG A 68 -1.97 5.88 -12.77
C ARG A 68 -2.79 6.69 -11.78
N ALA A 69 -4.07 6.92 -12.09
CA ALA A 69 -4.98 7.63 -11.18
C ALA A 69 -5.22 6.85 -9.88
N TRP A 70 -5.34 5.52 -9.97
CA TRP A 70 -5.42 4.63 -8.82
C TRP A 70 -4.15 4.71 -7.97
N HIS A 71 -2.96 4.58 -8.56
CA HIS A 71 -1.71 4.77 -7.81
C HIS A 71 -1.62 6.17 -7.14
N ALA A 72 -2.09 7.22 -7.81
CA ALA A 72 -2.15 8.58 -7.28
C ALA A 72 -3.13 8.74 -6.10
N GLY A 73 -4.24 8.01 -6.11
CA GLY A 73 -5.30 8.06 -5.09
C GLY A 73 -5.03 7.20 -3.85
N HIS A 74 -3.89 6.51 -3.78
CA HIS A 74 -3.59 5.59 -2.70
C HIS A 74 -3.53 6.30 -1.32
N PRO A 75 -4.20 5.78 -0.27
CA PRO A 75 -4.32 6.47 1.03
C PRO A 75 -3.00 6.75 1.77
N ALA A 76 -1.95 6.00 1.44
CA ALA A 76 -0.60 6.19 1.98
C ALA A 76 0.39 6.77 0.94
N GLY A 77 -0.13 7.34 -0.15
CA GLY A 77 0.64 7.93 -1.23
C GLY A 77 1.13 6.94 -2.29
N VAL A 78 1.63 7.49 -3.40
CA VAL A 78 2.01 6.74 -4.62
C VAL A 78 3.05 5.66 -4.34
N ALA A 79 4.08 5.97 -3.55
CA ALA A 79 5.13 5.01 -3.24
C ALA A 79 4.58 3.73 -2.59
N ALA A 80 3.60 3.87 -1.70
CA ALA A 80 2.96 2.76 -1.00
C ALA A 80 2.03 1.93 -1.92
N SER A 81 1.48 2.52 -2.98
CA SER A 81 0.60 1.84 -3.92
C SER A 81 1.27 0.72 -4.74
N HIS A 82 2.60 0.67 -4.71
CA HIS A 82 3.38 -0.40 -5.33
C HIS A 82 3.61 -1.58 -4.38
N TYR A 83 3.33 -1.44 -3.09
CA TYR A 83 3.49 -2.50 -2.09
C TYR A 83 2.21 -3.30 -1.95
N GLN A 84 2.34 -4.62 -1.78
CA GLN A 84 1.19 -5.52 -1.65
C GLN A 84 0.94 -5.97 -0.20
N HIS A 85 1.91 -5.74 0.69
CA HIS A 85 1.85 -6.17 2.07
C HIS A 85 2.03 -4.98 2.99
N PHE A 86 1.24 -4.99 4.06
CA PHE A 86 1.22 -3.94 5.05
C PHE A 86 1.17 -4.59 6.44
N GLY A 87 1.85 -3.99 7.41
CA GLY A 87 1.97 -4.54 8.74
C GLY A 87 1.96 -3.47 9.82
N VAL A 88 1.49 -3.83 11.01
CA VAL A 88 1.57 -3.01 12.22
C VAL A 88 2.67 -3.57 13.09
N TYR A 89 3.62 -2.72 13.47
CA TYR A 89 4.78 -3.06 14.31
C TYR A 89 4.69 -2.30 15.62
N GLU A 90 4.85 -3.00 16.73
CA GLU A 90 4.98 -2.39 18.04
C GLU A 90 6.42 -1.94 18.25
N VAL A 91 6.61 -0.66 18.57
CA VAL A 91 7.91 -0.03 18.77
C VAL A 91 7.94 0.60 20.14
N ILE A 92 8.94 0.22 20.94
CA ILE A 92 9.20 0.81 22.25
C ILE A 92 10.20 1.96 22.04
N LEU A 93 9.80 3.17 22.38
CA LEU A 93 10.69 4.32 22.37
C LEU A 93 11.45 4.37 23.70
N GLU A 94 12.75 4.10 23.64
CA GLU A 94 13.71 4.40 24.71
C GLU A 94 14.07 5.88 24.61
N GLN A 95 14.05 6.58 25.75
CA GLN A 95 14.40 8.01 25.85
C GLN A 95 15.89 8.18 26.05
#